data_AF-A0A935IEE9-F1
#
_entry.id   AF-A0A935IEE9-F1
#
_cell.length_a   1.000
_cell.length_b   1.000
_cell.length_c   1.000
_cell.angle_alpha   90.00
_cell.angle_beta   90.00
_cell.angle_gamma   90.00
#
_symmetry.space_group_name_H-M   'P 1'
#
loop_
_entity.id
_entity.type
_entity.pdbx_description
1 polymer ?
#
loop_
_entity_poly.entity_id
_entity_poly.type
_entity_poly.pdbx_seq_one_letter_code
_entity_poly.pdbx_strand_id
1 'polypeptide(L)' 'MKTSIIRVYNSRYNEWAPGVRVCLQFTDFASMGFTKEVNTDANGNAYIDHNGSGNANIFANGDKVGNLYAPDSVTVHI' A
#
# COMPACT_ATOMS: atom_id res chain seq x y z
N MET A 1 10.47 -9.84 -9.85
CA MET A 1 9.62 -8.68 -9.50
C MET A 1 8.58 -9.17 -8.51
N LYS A 2 8.41 -8.49 -7.37
CA LYS A 2 7.46 -8.88 -6.32
C LYS A 2 6.33 -7.85 -6.30
N THR A 3 5.12 -8.30 -6.01
CA THR A 3 3.93 -7.43 -6.00
C THR A 3 3.26 -7.54 -4.63
N SER A 4 3.05 -6.40 -3.99
CA SER A 4 2.19 -6.29 -2.81
C SER A 4 0.82 -5.77 -3.23
N ILE A 5 -0.24 -6.25 -2.59
CA ILE A 5 -1.62 -5.85 -2.90
C ILE A 5 -2.20 -5.14 -1.68
N ILE A 6 -2.42 -3.83 -1.79
CA ILE A 6 -3.03 -3.04 -0.73
C ILE A 6 -4.49 -2.80 -1.08
N ARG A 7 -5.41 -3.27 -0.25
CA ARG A 7 -6.84 -3.01 -0.39
C ARG A 7 -7.21 -1.85 0.51
N VAL A 8 -7.81 -0.81 -0.03
CA VAL A 8 -8.17 0.39 0.73
C VAL A 8 -9.69 0.45 0.89
N TYR A 9 -10.12 0.43 2.14
CA TYR A 9 -11.53 0.53 2.52
C TYR A 9 -11.82 1.87 3.18
N ASN A 10 -12.85 2.58 2.72
CA ASN A 10 -13.32 3.81 3.34
C ASN A 10 -14.34 3.48 4.43
N SER A 11 -13.93 3.61 5.69
CA SER A 11 -14.77 3.23 6.83
C SER A 11 -15.90 4.24 7.08
N ARG A 12 -15.78 5.46 6.57
CA ARG A 12 -16.82 6.50 6.68
C ARG A 12 -17.99 6.24 5.74
N TYR A 13 -17.72 5.80 4.52
CA TYR A 13 -18.75 5.55 3.49
C TYR A 13 -19.10 4.06 3.33
N ASN A 14 -18.41 3.18 4.06
CA ASN A 14 -18.63 1.74 4.04
C ASN A 14 -18.50 1.14 2.64
N GLU A 15 -17.45 1.55 1.92
CA GLU A 15 -17.18 1.15 0.54
C GLU A 15 -15.67 1.02 0.27
N TRP A 16 -15.32 0.26 -0.77
CA TRP A 16 -13.94 0.23 -1.28
C TRP A 16 -13.57 1.59 -1.87
N ALA A 17 -12.35 2.05 -1.64
CA ALA A 17 -11.93 3.40 -2.02
C ALA A 17 -11.14 3.38 -3.35
N PRO A 18 -11.75 3.71 -4.50
CA PRO A 18 -11.04 3.82 -5.76
C PRO A 18 -10.24 5.12 -5.88
N GLY A 19 -9.18 5.12 -6.70
CA GLY A 19 -8.39 6.33 -7.00
C GLY A 19 -7.53 6.86 -5.84
N VAL A 20 -7.39 6.11 -4.75
CA VAL A 20 -6.52 6.47 -3.62
C VAL A 20 -5.07 6.23 -4.03
N ARG A 21 -4.21 7.23 -3.83
CA ARG A 21 -2.77 7.10 -4.07
C ARG A 21 -2.13 6.28 -2.97
N VAL A 22 -1.53 5.15 -3.31
CA VAL A 22 -0.87 4.25 -2.36
C VAL A 22 0.61 4.09 -2.72
N CYS A 23 1.47 4.15 -1.71
CA CYS A 23 2.87 3.76 -1.82
C CYS A 23 3.35 3.04 -0.56
N LEU A 24 4.45 2.29 -0.70
CA LEU A 24 5.12 1.62 0.40
C LEU A 24 6.42 2.33 0.73
N GLN A 25 6.71 2.47 2.02
CA GLN A 25 8.02 2.89 2.50
C GLN A 25 8.69 1.70 3.19
N PHE A 26 9.71 1.13 2.56
CA PHE A 26 10.51 0.09 3.18
C PHE A 26 11.37 0.69 4.31
N THR A 27 11.29 0.09 5.49
CA THR A 27 11.98 0.57 6.70
C THR A 27 13.26 -0.20 7.00
N ASP A 28 13.49 -1.33 6.32
CA ASP A 28 14.66 -2.15 6.56
C ASP A 28 15.90 -1.55 5.87
N PHE A 29 17.05 -1.63 6.54
CA PHE A 29 18.31 -0.97 6.15
C PHE A 29 18.78 -1.32 4.73
N ALA A 30 18.45 -2.52 4.25
CA ALA A 30 18.83 -3.01 2.93
C ALA A 30 17.88 -2.56 1.79
N SER A 31 16.74 -1.94 2.10
CA SER A 31 15.72 -1.57 1.10
C SER A 31 15.09 -0.20 1.37
N MET A 32 15.76 0.68 2.12
CA MET A 32 15.22 1.98 2.50
C MET A 32 14.74 2.80 1.29
N GLY A 33 13.49 3.25 1.32
CA GLY A 33 12.93 4.12 0.29
C GLY A 33 11.44 3.93 0.08
N PHE A 34 10.87 4.83 -0.72
CA PHE A 34 9.49 4.76 -1.15
C PHE A 34 9.39 4.03 -2.49
N THR A 35 8.35 3.21 -2.65
CA THR A 35 7.93 2.72 -3.96
C THR A 35 7.29 3.85 -4.75
N LYS A 36 7.14 3.63 -6.06
CA LYS A 36 6.28 4.48 -6.89
C LYS A 36 4.86 4.49 -6.33
N GLU A 37 4.21 5.63 -6.41
CA GLU A 37 2.77 5.76 -6.12
C GLU A 37 1.96 5.04 -7.20
N VAL A 38 0.95 4.29 -6.76
CA VAL A 38 -0.05 3.67 -7.64
C VAL A 38 -1.44 4.02 -7.11
N ASN A 39 -2.41 4.13 -8.01
CA ASN A 39 -3.79 4.39 -7.62
C ASN A 39 -4.53 3.08 -7.41
N THR A 40 -5.45 3.06 -6.46
CA THR A 40 -6.38 1.95 -6.31
C THR A 40 -7.34 1.85 -7.48
N ASP A 41 -7.66 0.62 -7.89
CA ASP A 41 -8.66 0.31 -8.91
C ASP A 41 -10.11 0.52 -8.42
N ALA A 42 -11.10 0.22 -9.26
CA ALA A 42 -12.53 0.33 -8.93
C ALA A 42 -12.96 -0.52 -7.73
N ASN A 43 -12.18 -1.52 -7.36
CA ASN A 43 -12.41 -2.40 -6.22
C ASN A 43 -11.54 -2.02 -5.00
N GLY A 44 -10.86 -0.87 -5.04
CA GLY A 44 -9.99 -0.40 -3.97
C GLY A 44 -8.63 -1.11 -3.88
N ASN A 45 -8.21 -1.87 -4.89
CA ASN A 45 -6.92 -2.57 -4.86
C ASN A 45 -5.81 -1.73 -5.51
N ALA A 46 -4.69 -1.59 -4.83
CA ALA A 46 -3.43 -1.06 -5.35
C ALA A 46 -2.41 -2.19 -5.49
N TYR A 47 -1.95 -2.41 -6.73
CA TYR A 47 -0.91 -3.39 -7.06
C TYR A 47 0.44 -2.68 -7.12
N ILE A 48 1.31 -2.95 -6.14
CA ILE A 48 2.58 -2.24 -5.99
C ILE A 48 3.71 -3.19 -6.32
N ASP A 49 4.36 -2.94 -7.45
CA ASP A 49 5.54 -3.69 -7.84
C ASP A 49 6.80 -3.11 -7.20
N HIS A 50 7.63 -3.99 -6.64
CA HIS A 50 8.88 -3.63 -6.00
C HIS A 50 9.90 -4.78 -6.05
N ASN A 51 11.15 -4.45 -5.72
CA ASN A 51 12.25 -5.41 -5.63
C ASN A 51 12.59 -5.79 -4.18
N GLY A 52 12.25 -4.93 -3.22
CA GLY A 52 12.53 -5.12 -1.80
C GLY A 52 11.67 -6.21 -1.15
N SER A 53 12.09 -6.70 0.00
CA SER A 53 11.29 -7.54 0.89
C SER A 53 11.60 -7.18 2.32
N GLY A 54 10.60 -7.27 3.19
CA GLY A 54 10.74 -6.84 4.57
C GLY A 54 9.63 -5.91 5.02
N ASN A 55 9.85 -5.23 6.14
CA ASN A 55 8.85 -4.33 6.71
C ASN A 55 8.68 -3.09 5.84
N ALA A 56 7.44 -2.78 5.53
CA ALA A 56 7.05 -1.58 4.80
C ALA A 56 5.87 -0.88 5.47
N ASN A 57 5.96 0.44 5.63
CA ASN A 57 4.84 1.28 6.00
C ASN A 57 3.97 1.52 4.75
N ILE A 58 2.65 1.52 4.93
CA ILE A 58 1.67 1.79 3.88
C ILE A 58 1.24 3.23 4.03
N PHE A 59 1.33 3.99 2.94
CA PHE A 59 0.83 5.35 2.86
C PHE A 59 -0.33 5.41 1.87
N ALA A 60 -1.43 6.08 2.26
CA ALA A 60 -2.58 6.35 1.41
C ALA A 60 -2.83 7.86 1.40
N ASN A 61 -2.86 8.47 0.22
CA ASN A 61 -2.97 9.92 0.02
C ASN A 61 -1.93 10.77 0.79
N GLY A 62 -0.78 10.18 1.11
CA GLY A 62 0.30 10.83 1.86
C GLY A 62 0.30 10.56 3.36
N ASP A 63 -0.77 9.98 3.90
CA ASP A 63 -0.89 9.62 5.31
C ASP A 63 -0.50 8.16 5.54
N LYS A 64 0.23 7.89 6.62
CA LYS A 64 0.56 6.51 7.02
C LYS A 64 -0.70 5.84 7.59
N VAL A 65 -1.15 4.77 6.94
CA VAL A 65 -2.38 4.05 7.29
C VAL A 65 -2.15 2.64 7.84
N GLY A 66 -0.93 2.13 7.72
CA GLY A 66 -0.60 0.80 8.22
C GLY A 66 0.82 0.37 7.92
N ASN A 67 1.06 -0.93 8.06
CA ASN A 67 2.29 -1.59 7.67
C ASN A 67 2.00 -3.00 7.13
N LEU A 68 2.96 -3.57 6.44
CA LEU A 68 2.98 -4.98 6.06
C LEU A 68 4.41 -5.51 6.02
N TYR A 69 4.55 -6.83 6.02
CA TYR A 69 5.79 -7.50 5.66
C TYR A 69 5.76 -7.86 4.18
N ALA A 70 6.34 -7.02 3.33
CA ALA A 70 6.25 -7.14 1.88
C ALA A 70 7.18 -8.24 1.32
N PRO A 71 6.77 -8.96 0.25
CA PRO A 71 5.48 -8.85 -0.41
C PRO A 71 4.37 -9.60 0.35
N ASP A 72 3.22 -8.94 0.51
CA ASP A 72 2.00 -9.56 1.03
C ASP A 72 0.77 -8.78 0.54
N SER A 73 -0.43 -9.25 0.91
CA SER A 73 -1.68 -8.53 0.71
C SER A 73 -2.31 -8.16 2.04
N VAL A 74 -2.77 -6.91 2.16
CA VAL A 74 -3.42 -6.43 3.39
C VAL A 74 -4.53 -5.44 3.06
N THR A 75 -5.54 -5.39 3.92
CA THR A 75 -6.59 -4.38 3.87
C THR A 75 -6.28 -3.29 4.89
N VAL A 76 -6.31 -2.04 4.44
CA VAL A 76 -6.16 -0.86 5.28
C VAL A 76 -7.44 -0.04 5.25
N HIS A 77 -7.73 0.59 6.37
CA HIS A 77 -8.92 1.38 6.58
C HIS A 77 -8.55 2.85 6.60
N ILE A 78 -9.25 3.65 5.81
CA ILE A 78 -9.18 5.12 5.79
C ILE A 78 -10.51 5.75 6.19
#